data_AF-A0A6I7WVZ6-F1
#
_entry.id   AF-A0A6I7WVZ6-F1
#
_cell.length_a   1.000
_cell.length_b   1.000
_cell.length_c   1.000
_cell.angle_alpha   90.00
_cell.angle_beta   90.00
_cell.angle_gamma   90.00
#
_symmetry.space_group_name_H-M   'P 1'
#
loop_
_entity.id
_entity.type
_entity.pdbx_description
1 polymer ?
#
loop_
_entity_poly.entity_id
_entity_poly.type
_entity_poly.pdbx_seq_one_letter_code
_entity_poly.pdbx_strand_id
1 'polypeptide(L)'
;MQEKQKTVVQDTELLVGLGKSKRLMAMRESQAMRPASTPVKKNQTFVVNKRDAEIKQARDLIEQNIIKIKASYPPGMQNKLFALRYGISTKQLPDINYS
;
A
#
# COMPACT_ATOMS: atom_id res chain seq x y z
N MET A 1 -7.73 -4.75 -32.13
CA MET A 1 -6.32 -4.43 -31.82
C MET A 1 -5.99 -3.12 -32.55
N GLN A 2 -5.83 -2.00 -31.83
CA GLN A 2 -5.24 -0.78 -32.40
C GLN A 2 -4.28 -0.20 -31.36
N GLU A 3 -3.02 -0.07 -31.75
CA GLU A 3 -1.88 0.29 -30.93
C GLU A 3 -1.93 1.77 -30.52
N LYS A 4 -1.72 2.06 -29.24
CA LYS A 4 -1.64 3.44 -28.73
C LYS A 4 -0.22 3.96 -28.95
N GLN A 5 -0.03 4.79 -29.97
CA GLN A 5 1.22 5.51 -30.18
C GLN A 5 1.44 6.50 -29.03
N LYS A 6 2.59 6.38 -28.36
CA LYS A 6 3.00 7.23 -27.24
C LYS A 6 3.67 8.48 -27.80
N THR A 7 2.95 9.59 -27.84
CA THR A 7 3.52 10.89 -28.25
C THR A 7 4.34 11.48 -27.10
N VAL A 8 5.61 11.76 -27.38
CA VAL A 8 6.53 12.47 -26.49
C VAL A 8 6.26 13.96 -26.64
N VAL A 9 5.82 14.61 -25.56
CA VAL A 9 5.62 16.06 -25.53
C VAL A 9 6.99 16.71 -25.34
N GLN A 10 7.50 17.36 -26.37
CA GLN A 10 8.65 18.26 -26.26
C GLN A 10 8.15 19.61 -25.77
N ASP A 11 8.59 19.99 -24.58
CA ASP A 11 8.37 21.33 -24.01
C ASP A 11 9.17 22.34 -24.84
N THR A 12 8.51 22.92 -25.83
CA THR A 12 9.00 24.12 -26.50
C THR A 12 8.74 25.31 -25.59
N GLU A 13 9.73 26.17 -25.43
CA GLU A 13 9.67 27.39 -24.62
C GLU A 13 8.64 28.34 -25.25
N LEU A 14 7.37 28.21 -24.82
CA LEU A 14 6.25 28.92 -25.41
C LEU A 14 6.39 30.43 -25.14
N LEU A 15 6.41 31.22 -26.21
CA LEU A 15 6.50 32.69 -26.24
C LEU A 15 5.44 33.41 -25.38
N VAL A 16 4.43 32.70 -24.89
CA VAL A 16 3.43 33.22 -23.96
C VAL A 16 3.26 32.21 -22.82
N GLY A 17 3.61 32.63 -21.59
CA GLY A 17 3.53 31.77 -20.41
C GLY A 17 2.15 31.15 -20.24
N LEU A 18 2.12 29.88 -19.80
CA LEU A 18 0.94 29.01 -19.72
C LEU A 18 -0.28 29.63 -19.00
N GLY A 19 -0.07 30.62 -18.13
CA GLY A 19 -1.13 31.35 -17.41
C GLY A 19 -1.72 32.57 -18.13
N LYS A 20 -1.16 33.03 -19.26
CA LYS A 20 -1.56 34.28 -19.94
C LYS A 20 -2.30 34.09 -21.27
N SER A 21 -2.47 32.84 -21.73
CA SER A 21 -3.16 32.56 -22.99
C SER A 21 -4.67 32.74 -22.85
N LYS A 22 -5.20 33.85 -23.39
CA LYS A 22 -6.64 34.13 -23.49
C LYS A 22 -7.40 33.02 -24.22
N ARG A 23 -6.76 32.41 -25.23
CA ARG A 23 -7.32 31.26 -25.97
C ARG A 23 -7.48 30.04 -25.07
N LEU A 24 -6.48 29.72 -24.23
CA LEU A 24 -6.55 28.59 -23.30
C LEU A 24 -7.61 28.81 -22.21
N MET A 25 -7.75 30.03 -21.70
CA MET A 25 -8.82 30.37 -20.75
C MET A 25 -10.20 30.19 -21.38
N ALA A 26 -10.42 30.72 -22.59
CA ALA A 26 -11.68 30.56 -23.31
C ALA A 26 -12.01 29.08 -23.59
N MET A 27 -11.01 28.24 -23.86
CA MET A 27 -11.21 26.80 -24.02
C MET A 27 -11.60 26.12 -22.70
N ARG A 28 -10.97 26.50 -21.57
CA ARG A 28 -11.36 26.01 -20.23
C ARG A 28 -12.78 26.43 -19.86
N GLU A 29 -13.14 27.68 -20.15
CA GLU A 29 -14.50 28.21 -19.93
C GLU A 29 -15.52 27.50 -20.84
N SER A 30 -15.18 27.22 -22.10
CA SER A 30 -16.06 26.44 -22.99
C SER A 30 -16.24 24.98 -22.54
N GLN A 31 -15.28 24.45 -21.76
CA GLN A 31 -15.36 23.13 -21.15
C GLN A 31 -16.12 23.14 -19.80
N ALA A 32 -16.64 24.30 -19.36
CA ALA A 32 -17.46 24.41 -18.16
C ALA A 32 -18.82 23.68 -18.27
N MET A 33 -19.17 23.15 -19.44
CA MET A 33 -20.11 22.03 -19.53
C MET A 33 -19.36 20.73 -19.18
N ARG A 34 -19.17 20.54 -17.87
CA ARG A 34 -18.73 19.33 -17.17
C ARG A 34 -18.74 18.07 -18.06
N PRO A 35 -17.59 17.43 -18.37
CA PRO A 35 -17.59 15.99 -18.23
C PRO A 35 -17.82 15.76 -16.73
N ALA A 36 -18.89 15.06 -16.37
CA ALA A 36 -19.07 14.61 -15.00
C ALA A 36 -17.72 14.03 -14.56
N SER A 37 -17.08 14.67 -13.59
CA SER A 37 -15.98 14.09 -12.85
C SER A 37 -16.58 12.84 -12.22
N THR A 38 -16.54 11.73 -12.94
CA THR A 38 -16.60 10.44 -12.28
C THR A 38 -15.43 10.49 -11.32
N PRO A 39 -15.67 10.39 -10.00
CA PRO A 39 -14.56 10.21 -9.10
C PRO A 39 -13.86 8.97 -9.62
N VAL A 40 -12.65 9.13 -10.15
CA VAL A 40 -11.75 8.02 -10.38
C VAL A 40 -11.66 7.37 -9.01
N LYS A 41 -12.38 6.25 -8.84
CA LYS A 41 -12.35 5.50 -7.60
C LYS A 41 -10.88 5.08 -7.46
N LYS A 42 -10.13 5.78 -6.62
CA LYS A 42 -8.77 5.43 -6.17
C LYS A 42 -8.76 4.18 -5.30
N ASN A 43 -9.71 3.28 -5.54
CA ASN A 43 -9.84 1.98 -4.92
C ASN A 43 -9.86 0.94 -6.04
N GLN A 44 -8.90 1.03 -6.98
CA GLN A 44 -8.38 -0.21 -7.53
C GLN A 44 -7.54 -0.83 -6.42
N THR A 45 -8.23 -1.51 -5.51
CA THR A 45 -7.58 -2.53 -4.70
C THR A 45 -7.05 -3.52 -5.72
N PHE A 46 -5.74 -3.47 -5.96
CA PHE A 46 -5.01 -4.55 -6.61
C PHE A 46 -5.57 -5.83 -6.02
N VAL A 47 -5.97 -6.77 -6.88
CA VAL A 47 -6.51 -8.06 -6.47
C VAL A 47 -5.53 -8.63 -5.46
N VAL A 48 -5.87 -8.52 -4.17
CA VAL A 48 -5.10 -9.16 -3.11
C VAL A 48 -5.24 -10.62 -3.47
N ASN A 49 -4.14 -11.24 -3.92
CA ASN A 49 -4.18 -12.65 -4.27
C ASN A 49 -4.82 -13.34 -3.07
N LYS A 50 -5.92 -14.07 -3.26
CA LYS A 50 -6.64 -14.71 -2.14
C LYS A 50 -5.69 -15.55 -1.28
N ARG A 51 -4.66 -16.13 -1.93
CA ARG A 51 -3.48 -16.76 -1.32
C ARG A 51 -2.76 -15.87 -0.30
N ASP A 52 -2.49 -14.60 -0.63
CA ASP A 52 -1.79 -13.66 0.27
C ASP A 52 -2.66 -13.32 1.49
N ALA A 53 -3.99 -13.21 1.31
CA ALA A 53 -4.91 -12.99 2.42
C ALA A 53 -4.98 -14.22 3.36
N GLU A 54 -5.04 -15.42 2.80
CA GLU A 54 -5.00 -16.69 3.56
C GLU A 54 -3.67 -16.86 4.31
N ILE A 55 -2.55 -16.54 3.66
CA ILE A 55 -1.21 -16.58 4.28
C ILE A 55 -1.13 -15.58 5.43
N LYS A 56 -1.66 -14.35 5.25
CA LYS A 56 -1.70 -13.36 6.32
C LYS A 56 -2.54 -13.86 7.50
N GLN A 57 -3.73 -14.39 7.24
CA GLN A 57 -4.59 -14.94 8.28
C GLN A 57 -3.90 -16.09 9.04
N ALA A 58 -3.22 -16.99 8.33
CA ALA A 58 -2.47 -18.07 8.95
C ALA A 58 -1.34 -17.55 9.84
N ARG A 59 -0.61 -16.51 9.41
CA ARG A 59 0.42 -15.85 10.24
C ARG A 59 -0.19 -15.23 11.50
N ASP A 60 -1.29 -14.49 11.36
CA ASP A 60 -1.96 -13.85 12.49
C ASP A 60 -2.40 -14.90 13.54
N LEU A 61 -2.94 -16.04 13.08
CA LEU A 61 -3.32 -17.16 13.97
C LEU A 61 -2.12 -17.81 14.66
N ILE A 62 -0.98 -17.94 13.96
CA ILE A 62 0.26 -18.46 14.54
C ILE A 62 0.76 -17.51 15.62
N GLU A 63 0.81 -16.20 15.35
CA GLU A 63 1.27 -15.19 16.30
C GLU A 63 0.41 -15.15 17.57
N GLN A 64 -0.91 -15.19 17.42
CA GLN A 64 -1.83 -15.25 18.57
C GLN A 64 -1.57 -16.48 19.45
N ASN A 65 -1.34 -17.65 18.84
CA ASN A 65 -1.02 -18.86 19.58
C ASN A 65 0.34 -18.76 20.26
N ILE A 66 1.35 -18.19 19.61
CA ILE A 66 2.66 -17.96 20.22
C ILE A 66 2.53 -17.06 21.45
N ILE A 67 1.76 -15.97 21.36
CA ILE A 67 1.52 -15.07 22.49
C ILE A 67 0.83 -15.81 23.63
N LYS A 68 -0.20 -16.62 23.34
CA LYS A 68 -0.91 -17.42 24.35
C LYS A 68 0.02 -18.41 25.04
N ILE A 69 0.88 -19.09 24.29
CA ILE A 69 1.89 -20.01 24.85
C ILE A 69 2.89 -19.23 25.71
N LYS A 70 3.43 -18.11 25.22
CA LYS A 70 4.39 -17.31 25.98
C LYS A 70 3.81 -16.74 27.28
N ALA A 71 2.53 -16.35 27.28
CA ALA A 71 1.83 -15.86 28.46
C ALA A 71 1.69 -16.92 29.57
N SER A 72 1.75 -18.21 29.24
CA SER A 72 1.77 -19.29 30.24
C SER A 72 3.09 -19.42 31.00
N TYR A 73 4.17 -18.79 30.50
CA TYR A 73 5.48 -18.85 31.12
C TYR A 73 5.68 -17.71 32.12
N PRO A 74 6.57 -17.90 33.12
CA PRO A 74 6.92 -16.85 34.06
C PRO A 74 7.41 -15.56 33.37
N PRO A 75 7.04 -14.38 33.90
CA PRO A 75 7.48 -13.11 33.36
C PRO A 75 9.01 -13.03 33.36
N GLY A 76 9.60 -12.44 32.32
CA GLY A 76 11.05 -12.32 32.14
C GLY A 76 11.76 -13.57 31.59
N MET A 77 11.10 -14.74 31.55
CA MET A 77 11.69 -15.98 31.00
C MET A 77 10.96 -16.52 29.75
N GLN A 78 9.86 -15.88 29.34
CA GLN A 78 8.98 -16.36 28.27
C GLN A 78 9.74 -16.66 26.97
N ASN A 79 10.61 -15.75 26.53
CA ASN A 79 11.39 -15.95 25.29
C ASN A 79 12.44 -17.06 25.42
N LYS A 80 13.12 -17.18 26.57
CA LYS A 80 14.12 -18.23 26.80
C LYS A 80 13.48 -19.61 26.82
N LEU A 81 12.37 -19.77 27.54
CA LEU A 81 11.66 -21.05 27.65
C LEU A 81 10.98 -21.44 26.33
N PHE A 82 10.41 -20.47 25.62
CA PHE A 82 9.85 -20.70 24.28
C PHE A 82 10.94 -21.15 23.29
N ALA A 83 12.08 -20.45 23.25
CA ALA A 83 13.22 -20.83 22.43
C ALA A 83 13.75 -22.23 22.76
N LEU A 84 13.86 -22.56 24.04
CA LEU A 84 14.30 -23.88 24.50
C LEU A 84 13.33 -25.00 24.07
N ARG A 85 12.02 -24.75 24.16
CA ARG A 85 10.99 -25.77 23.84
C ARG A 85 10.84 -26.02 22.34
N TYR A 86 10.92 -24.97 21.53
CA TYR A 86 10.62 -25.03 20.10
C TYR A 86 11.87 -24.92 19.20
N GLY A 87 13.07 -24.83 19.78
CA GLY A 87 14.33 -24.82 19.04
C GLY A 87 14.57 -23.56 18.21
N ILE A 88 13.86 -22.47 18.52
CA ILE A 88 13.91 -21.22 17.75
C ILE A 88 14.96 -20.31 18.37
N SER A 89 15.94 -19.87 17.57
CA SER A 89 16.93 -18.91 18.08
C SER A 89 16.24 -17.60 18.44
N THR A 90 16.62 -16.99 19.56
CA THR A 90 16.08 -15.69 20.02
C THR A 90 16.25 -14.57 18.98
N LYS A 91 17.18 -14.73 18.04
CA LYS A 91 17.42 -13.80 16.91
C LYS A 91 16.27 -13.77 15.88
N GLN A 92 15.42 -14.78 15.85
CA GLN A 92 14.28 -14.87 14.92
C GLN A 92 12.94 -14.53 15.59
N LEU A 93 12.94 -14.34 16.91
CA LEU A 93 11.77 -13.83 17.61
C LEU A 93 11.81 -12.31 17.48
N PRO A 94 10.85 -11.68 16.77
CA PRO A 94 10.77 -10.22 16.80
C PRO A 94 10.64 -9.78 18.25
N ASP A 95 11.45 -8.80 18.65
CA ASP A 95 11.27 -8.10 19.90
C ASP A 95 9.88 -7.46 19.84
N ILE A 96 8.92 -8.06 20.53
CA ILE A 96 7.56 -7.56 20.61
C ILE A 96 7.67 -6.27 21.45
N ASN A 97 7.78 -5.13 20.76
CA ASN A 97 7.72 -3.81 21.36
C ASN A 97 6.30 -3.61 21.90
N TYR A 98 6.15 -3.71 23.21
CA TYR A 98 4.94 -3.29 23.90
C TYR A 98 5.02 -1.78 24.11
N SER A 99 4.29 -1.02 23.31
CA SER A 99 3.89 0.37 23.61
C SER A 99 2.38 0.49 23.45
#